data_AF-A0AAE7CS55-F1
#
_entry.id   AF-A0AAE7CS55-F1
#
_cell.length_a   1.000
_cell.length_b   1.000
_cell.length_c   1.000
_cell.angle_alpha   90.00
_cell.angle_beta   90.00
_cell.angle_gamma   90.00
#
_symmetry.space_group_name_H-M   'P 1'
#
loop_
_entity.id
_entity.type
_entity.pdbx_description
1 polymer ?
#
loop_
_entity_poly.entity_id
_entity_poly.type
_entity_poly.pdbx_seq_one_letter_code
_entity_poly.pdbx_strand_id
1 'polypeptide(L)'
;MNLKNVSKKAMFSSFLVLTFLGMGLTSTEKVNAEESSGFFNTRTGVGIPTELQEEYLEQVPDSVASITRSASAKFTPRLTAPATNNAYYYSRANAYYPDYLMPNCTAYAWGRAYEILGSIPNLSRGDAFQWWGYNAGKYASGQTPRVGAIVCWGSPEGLGKGHVAVVEEMNGDTLTLSESSWGGFLFRTRQINKNNMGAGFQGYIYLGDFSNKSNTLGDWVTEKTWSEMNIGIWDYYTIPHTLRWQYYDLDKKEWYEIQRGVSNWTSLVVSKGTYWVKVDVLDQNNNMIETKTMGTDGATNSIINAANVTREANGEYLLGAASNNPYMSYVAKLYNYQTGQWFTQFNSQWARFMPKQGVKYRVQFEIYGWNRRLDFQGYDFVG
;
A
#
# COMPACT_ATOMS: atom_id res chain seq x y z
N MET A 1 0.01 17.59 61.81
CA MET A 1 0.97 16.52 61.40
C MET A 1 0.32 15.17 61.65
N ASN A 2 0.73 14.11 60.94
CA ASN A 2 -0.11 12.93 60.68
C ASN A 2 -0.13 11.80 61.74
N LEU A 3 -1.23 11.06 61.73
CA LEU A 3 -1.39 9.71 62.30
C LEU A 3 -0.70 8.63 61.45
N LYS A 4 -0.33 7.49 62.04
CA LYS A 4 -0.85 6.14 61.68
C LYS A 4 -0.27 5.01 62.54
N ASN A 5 -1.00 3.89 62.58
CA ASN A 5 -0.73 2.70 63.38
C ASN A 5 -1.20 1.46 62.59
N VAL A 6 -0.39 0.40 62.44
CA VAL A 6 -0.77 -0.91 61.83
C VAL A 6 0.07 -2.03 62.46
N SER A 7 -0.53 -3.20 62.69
CA SER A 7 0.16 -4.43 63.16
C SER A 7 -0.12 -5.64 62.23
N LYS A 8 0.68 -6.70 62.35
CA LYS A 8 0.57 -7.95 61.56
C LYS A 8 -0.11 -9.09 62.35
N LYS A 9 -0.84 -9.98 61.65
CA LYS A 9 -0.92 -11.42 61.97
C LYS A 9 -1.46 -12.23 60.77
N ALA A 10 -1.23 -13.55 60.78
CA ALA A 10 -1.55 -14.49 59.70
C ALA A 10 -2.52 -15.60 60.16
N MET A 11 -3.14 -16.34 59.23
CA MET A 11 -3.90 -17.57 59.52
C MET A 11 -3.93 -18.57 58.33
N PHE A 12 -4.57 -19.73 58.55
CA PHE A 12 -4.30 -21.05 57.95
C PHE A 12 -5.50 -21.65 57.16
N SER A 13 -5.34 -22.90 56.67
CA SER A 13 -6.38 -23.86 56.20
C SER A 13 -6.84 -23.76 54.73
N SER A 14 -7.36 -24.80 54.06
CA SER A 14 -7.23 -26.28 54.19
C SER A 14 -7.75 -26.94 52.90
N PHE A 15 -7.28 -28.15 52.56
CA PHE A 15 -7.73 -28.90 51.36
C PHE A 15 -8.92 -29.82 51.65
N LEU A 16 -9.85 -29.95 50.69
CA LEU A 16 -10.84 -31.03 50.65
C LEU A 16 -11.08 -31.46 49.19
N VAL A 17 -11.24 -32.76 48.94
CA VAL A 17 -11.48 -33.35 47.61
C VAL A 17 -12.76 -34.19 47.67
N LEU A 18 -13.64 -34.03 46.68
CA LEU A 18 -14.69 -35.00 46.38
C LEU A 18 -15.09 -34.98 44.89
N THR A 19 -15.12 -36.16 44.28
CA THR A 19 -15.70 -36.50 42.97
C THR A 19 -17.24 -36.69 43.10
N PHE A 20 -18.10 -36.82 42.08
CA PHE A 20 -17.98 -37.17 40.65
C PHE A 20 -19.27 -36.75 39.87
N LEU A 21 -19.15 -36.58 38.54
CA LEU A 21 -20.18 -36.85 37.48
C LEU A 21 -21.51 -36.04 37.39
N GLY A 22 -21.85 -35.57 36.17
CA GLY A 22 -23.20 -35.09 35.80
C GLY A 22 -23.24 -34.16 34.57
N MET A 23 -24.00 -34.50 33.53
CA MET A 23 -24.06 -33.76 32.24
C MET A 23 -25.05 -32.57 32.28
N GLY A 24 -24.80 -31.49 31.52
CA GLY A 24 -25.82 -30.45 31.27
C GLY A 24 -25.35 -29.14 30.61
N LEU A 25 -25.47 -29.07 29.28
CA LEU A 25 -25.74 -27.89 28.43
C LEU A 25 -25.15 -26.49 28.75
N THR A 26 -24.29 -26.04 27.83
CA THR A 26 -24.23 -24.68 27.24
C THR A 26 -24.31 -23.44 28.15
N SER A 27 -23.15 -22.84 28.44
CA SER A 27 -22.80 -21.44 28.09
C SER A 27 -21.55 -20.98 28.83
N THR A 28 -20.51 -20.53 28.11
CA THR A 28 -19.54 -19.54 28.62
C THR A 28 -18.81 -18.90 27.45
N GLU A 29 -19.17 -17.67 27.12
CA GLU A 29 -18.16 -16.70 26.70
C GLU A 29 -17.21 -16.49 27.89
N LYS A 30 -15.89 -16.52 27.66
CA LYS A 30 -14.94 -15.77 28.49
C LYS A 30 -13.84 -15.21 27.62
N VAL A 31 -13.73 -13.89 27.69
CA VAL A 31 -12.66 -13.07 27.11
C VAL A 31 -11.44 -13.13 28.05
N ASN A 32 -10.25 -13.23 27.46
CA ASN A 32 -9.01 -12.48 27.74
C ASN A 32 -7.89 -13.09 26.86
N ALA A 33 -7.20 -12.34 25.99
CA ALA A 33 -6.28 -11.23 26.28
C ALA A 33 -5.05 -11.74 27.07
N GLU A 34 -3.80 -11.65 26.61
CA GLU A 34 -3.19 -11.07 25.40
C GLU A 34 -1.88 -11.85 25.10
N GLU A 35 -1.40 -11.87 23.85
CA GLU A 35 -0.06 -11.33 23.55
C GLU A 35 0.16 -11.12 22.04
N SER A 36 1.09 -10.23 21.73
CA SER A 36 1.21 -9.56 20.43
C SER A 36 2.00 -10.35 19.38
N SER A 37 1.57 -10.27 18.11
CA SER A 37 2.47 -10.48 16.97
C SER A 37 1.99 -9.74 15.72
N GLY A 38 2.80 -8.78 15.25
CA GLY A 38 2.83 -8.30 13.86
C GLY A 38 1.61 -7.50 13.37
N PHE A 39 1.64 -6.17 13.59
CA PHE A 39 0.95 -5.24 12.70
C PHE A 39 1.48 -5.44 11.27
N PHE A 40 0.65 -5.97 10.37
CA PHE A 40 0.95 -5.94 8.95
C PHE A 40 0.74 -4.51 8.44
N ASN A 41 1.84 -3.84 8.07
CA ASN A 41 1.82 -2.50 7.48
C ASN A 41 0.89 -2.47 6.26
N THR A 42 -0.21 -1.72 6.36
CA THR A 42 -1.13 -1.48 5.24
C THR A 42 -0.45 -0.61 4.18
N ARG A 43 -0.01 -1.24 3.09
CA ARG A 43 0.42 -0.57 1.86
C ARG A 43 -0.76 0.19 1.24
N THR A 44 -0.93 1.47 1.59
CA THR A 44 -1.83 2.39 0.90
C THR A 44 -1.17 3.76 0.74
N GLY A 45 -0.24 3.86 -0.22
CA GLY A 45 0.00 5.15 -0.85
C GLY A 45 -1.23 5.51 -1.67
N VAL A 46 -1.94 6.57 -1.30
CA VAL A 46 -3.04 7.08 -2.13
C VAL A 46 -2.39 7.69 -3.38
N GLY A 47 -2.76 7.19 -4.56
CA GLY A 47 -2.31 7.77 -5.81
C GLY A 47 -2.78 9.22 -5.96
N ILE A 48 -2.22 9.95 -6.91
CA ILE A 48 -2.78 11.26 -7.29
C ILE A 48 -4.25 11.04 -7.68
N PRO A 49 -5.22 11.73 -7.06
CA PRO A 49 -6.63 11.64 -7.46
C PRO A 49 -6.76 11.90 -8.96
N THR A 50 -7.54 11.09 -9.67
CA THR A 50 -7.61 11.11 -11.15
C THR A 50 -7.99 12.48 -11.70
N GLU A 51 -8.79 13.25 -10.97
CA GLU A 51 -9.20 14.62 -11.31
C GLU A 51 -8.07 15.67 -11.25
N LEU A 52 -6.93 15.35 -10.63
CA LEU A 52 -5.76 16.23 -10.46
C LEU A 52 -4.57 15.79 -11.34
N GLN A 53 -4.77 14.82 -12.23
CA GLN A 53 -3.69 14.15 -12.94
C GLN A 53 -3.17 14.95 -14.13
N GLU A 54 -3.98 15.82 -14.74
CA GLU A 54 -3.55 16.72 -15.83
C GLU A 54 -2.77 17.94 -15.30
N GLU A 55 -3.25 18.59 -14.23
CA GLU A 55 -2.53 19.70 -13.55
C GLU A 55 -1.16 19.28 -13.02
N TYR A 56 -0.98 17.98 -12.70
CA TYR A 56 0.31 17.40 -12.36
C TYR A 56 1.26 17.26 -13.56
N LEU A 57 0.75 16.83 -14.73
CA LEU A 57 1.57 16.58 -15.92
C LEU A 57 2.12 17.89 -16.53
N GLU A 58 1.37 18.99 -16.45
CA GLU A 58 1.83 20.32 -16.92
C GLU A 58 3.00 20.89 -16.08
N GLN A 59 3.24 20.37 -14.88
CA GLN A 59 4.25 20.88 -13.94
C GLN A 59 5.54 20.04 -13.89
N VAL A 60 5.62 18.93 -14.63
CA VAL A 60 6.85 18.14 -14.76
C VAL A 60 7.70 18.72 -15.91
N PRO A 61 8.96 19.14 -15.68
CA PRO A 61 9.81 19.61 -16.78
C PRO A 61 10.08 18.49 -17.79
N ASP A 62 9.97 18.79 -19.09
CA ASP A 62 10.12 17.81 -20.20
C ASP A 62 11.40 16.96 -20.13
N SER A 63 12.46 17.50 -19.54
CA SER A 63 13.75 16.82 -19.37
C SER A 63 13.68 15.58 -18.45
N VAL A 64 12.76 15.57 -17.47
CA VAL A 64 12.74 14.58 -16.39
C VAL A 64 12.12 13.25 -16.83
N ALA A 65 11.27 13.25 -17.86
CA ALA A 65 10.56 12.06 -18.35
C ALA A 65 11.47 10.96 -18.95
N SER A 66 12.76 11.23 -19.15
CA SER A 66 13.67 10.38 -19.93
C SER A 66 14.62 9.47 -19.14
N ILE A 67 14.74 9.64 -17.81
CA ILE A 67 15.89 9.09 -17.04
C ILE A 67 15.55 7.98 -16.03
N THR A 68 14.31 7.88 -15.55
CA THR A 68 13.98 7.03 -14.37
C THR A 68 13.83 5.53 -14.68
N ARG A 69 14.85 4.72 -14.35
CA ARG A 69 14.71 3.25 -14.17
C ARG A 69 15.60 2.66 -13.06
N SER A 70 14.93 2.23 -11.96
CA SER A 70 15.19 1.04 -11.12
C SER A 70 16.03 1.16 -9.80
N ALA A 71 15.37 1.08 -8.61
CA ALA A 71 15.82 0.97 -7.16
C ALA A 71 15.47 -0.31 -6.28
N SER A 72 16.39 -1.04 -5.58
CA SER A 72 16.23 -2.27 -4.68
C SER A 72 16.92 -3.67 -5.01
N ALA A 73 16.23 -4.85 -4.97
CA ALA A 73 16.76 -6.24 -4.96
C ALA A 73 17.28 -6.86 -6.29
N LYS A 74 18.53 -7.36 -6.26
CA LYS A 74 19.34 -7.77 -7.44
C LYS A 74 18.83 -9.02 -8.18
N PHE A 75 17.96 -8.82 -9.17
CA PHE A 75 17.67 -9.84 -10.17
C PHE A 75 18.96 -10.26 -10.89
N THR A 76 19.18 -11.56 -11.03
CA THR A 76 20.29 -12.10 -11.82
C THR A 76 19.72 -12.74 -13.09
N PRO A 77 19.92 -12.12 -14.28
CA PRO A 77 19.44 -12.64 -15.56
C PRO A 77 19.96 -14.06 -15.86
N ARG A 78 19.06 -14.93 -16.30
CA ARG A 78 19.40 -16.27 -16.82
C ARG A 78 19.57 -16.20 -18.34
N LEU A 79 20.80 -15.93 -18.76
CA LEU A 79 21.20 -15.91 -20.18
C LEU A 79 21.76 -17.26 -20.68
N THR A 80 21.84 -18.27 -19.80
CA THR A 80 22.34 -19.61 -20.11
C THR A 80 21.42 -20.70 -19.54
N ALA A 81 21.46 -21.87 -20.17
CA ALA A 81 20.63 -23.02 -19.79
C ALA A 81 20.78 -23.39 -18.31
N PRO A 82 19.71 -23.82 -17.62
CA PRO A 82 19.81 -24.35 -16.27
C PRO A 82 20.59 -25.68 -16.30
N ALA A 83 21.55 -25.82 -15.39
CA ALA A 83 22.33 -27.04 -15.23
C ALA A 83 21.40 -28.24 -14.95
N THR A 84 21.71 -29.41 -15.53
CA THR A 84 20.86 -30.61 -15.49
C THR A 84 20.66 -31.20 -14.09
N ASN A 85 21.45 -30.77 -13.10
CA ASN A 85 21.30 -31.10 -11.68
C ASN A 85 20.51 -30.04 -10.88
N ASN A 86 20.01 -28.96 -11.49
CA ASN A 86 19.24 -27.93 -10.79
C ASN A 86 17.84 -28.44 -10.45
N ALA A 87 17.56 -28.56 -9.15
CA ALA A 87 16.32 -29.13 -8.63
C ALA A 87 15.05 -28.39 -9.09
N TYR A 88 15.12 -27.07 -9.34
CA TYR A 88 13.96 -26.29 -9.79
C TYR A 88 13.49 -26.68 -11.21
N TYR A 89 14.33 -27.33 -12.02
CA TYR A 89 14.05 -27.65 -13.42
C TYR A 89 13.99 -29.16 -13.70
N TYR A 90 14.79 -29.98 -13.00
CA TYR A 90 15.00 -31.39 -13.32
C TYR A 90 14.64 -32.35 -12.16
N SER A 91 13.78 -31.94 -11.23
CA SER A 91 13.34 -32.78 -10.11
C SER A 91 11.85 -32.63 -9.79
N ARG A 92 11.34 -33.48 -8.89
CA ARG A 92 9.97 -33.42 -8.33
C ARG A 92 9.61 -32.11 -7.63
N ALA A 93 10.58 -31.22 -7.38
CA ALA A 93 10.30 -29.86 -6.94
C ALA A 93 9.61 -29.02 -8.04
N ASN A 94 9.79 -29.36 -9.32
CA ASN A 94 9.08 -28.76 -10.44
C ASN A 94 7.70 -29.38 -10.61
N ALA A 95 6.64 -28.56 -10.67
CA ALA A 95 5.26 -29.04 -10.79
C ALA A 95 4.93 -29.82 -12.08
N TYR A 96 5.80 -29.76 -13.09
CA TYR A 96 5.67 -30.47 -14.37
C TYR A 96 6.49 -31.76 -14.43
N TYR A 97 7.25 -32.11 -13.37
CA TYR A 97 8.03 -33.34 -13.30
C TYR A 97 7.23 -34.48 -12.65
N PRO A 98 7.22 -35.71 -13.20
CA PRO A 98 8.03 -36.20 -14.32
C PRO A 98 7.35 -36.15 -15.69
N ASP A 99 6.07 -35.77 -15.79
CA ASP A 99 5.25 -36.07 -16.97
C ASP A 99 5.45 -35.09 -18.14
N TYR A 100 5.85 -33.84 -17.84
CA TYR A 100 5.99 -32.74 -18.80
C TYR A 100 7.34 -32.01 -18.63
N LEU A 101 8.42 -32.79 -18.60
CA LEU A 101 9.82 -32.38 -18.39
C LEU A 101 10.30 -31.21 -19.27
N MET A 102 11.43 -30.62 -18.87
CA MET A 102 12.34 -29.96 -19.81
C MET A 102 12.71 -30.93 -20.96
N PRO A 103 12.66 -30.51 -22.24
CA PRO A 103 12.36 -29.17 -22.75
C PRO A 103 10.85 -28.87 -22.81
N ASN A 104 10.39 -27.83 -22.11
CA ASN A 104 9.01 -27.34 -22.16
C ASN A 104 8.96 -25.89 -21.66
N CYS A 105 8.19 -25.02 -22.32
CA CYS A 105 8.05 -23.62 -21.92
C CYS A 105 7.49 -23.47 -20.49
N THR A 106 6.50 -24.29 -20.14
CA THR A 106 5.85 -24.27 -18.82
C THR A 106 6.77 -24.78 -17.71
N ALA A 107 7.42 -25.94 -17.91
CA ALA A 107 8.40 -26.49 -16.97
C ALA A 107 9.57 -25.52 -16.73
N TYR A 108 10.07 -24.88 -17.80
CA TYR A 108 11.13 -23.88 -17.72
C TYR A 108 10.68 -22.63 -16.96
N ALA A 109 9.56 -22.02 -17.35
CA ALA A 109 9.07 -20.79 -16.72
C ALA A 109 8.70 -21.01 -15.24
N TRP A 110 8.16 -22.18 -14.90
CA TRP A 110 7.81 -22.54 -13.52
C TRP A 110 9.08 -22.77 -12.68
N GLY A 111 10.07 -23.47 -13.23
CA GLY A 111 11.37 -23.65 -12.57
C GLY A 111 12.14 -22.34 -12.38
N ARG A 112 12.11 -21.46 -13.38
CA ARG A 112 12.70 -20.11 -13.31
C ARG A 112 11.96 -19.23 -12.31
N ALA A 113 10.64 -19.32 -12.21
CA ALA A 113 9.87 -18.63 -11.18
C ALA A 113 10.25 -19.08 -9.76
N TYR A 114 10.44 -20.39 -9.54
CA TYR A 114 10.93 -20.92 -8.25
C TYR A 114 12.35 -20.40 -7.97
N GLU A 115 13.26 -20.43 -8.96
CA GLU A 115 14.61 -19.89 -8.83
C GLU A 115 14.62 -18.40 -8.44
N ILE A 116 13.74 -17.58 -9.01
CA ILE A 116 13.60 -16.15 -8.71
C ILE A 116 13.01 -15.91 -7.31
N LEU A 117 12.01 -16.69 -6.90
CA LEU A 117 11.27 -16.50 -5.66
C LEU A 117 11.91 -17.17 -4.42
N GLY A 118 12.84 -18.12 -4.62
CA GLY A 118 13.36 -18.99 -3.57
C GLY A 118 12.30 -19.89 -2.90
N SER A 119 11.07 -19.89 -3.42
CA SER A 119 9.87 -20.52 -2.83
C SER A 119 8.93 -21.00 -3.94
N ILE A 120 8.06 -21.97 -3.61
CA ILE A 120 7.19 -22.64 -4.58
C ILE A 120 6.24 -21.61 -5.23
N PRO A 121 6.29 -21.40 -6.56
CA PRO A 121 5.47 -20.38 -7.22
C PRO A 121 4.00 -20.83 -7.33
N ASN A 122 3.07 -19.90 -7.07
CA ASN A 122 1.63 -20.12 -7.25
C ASN A 122 1.19 -19.88 -8.71
N LEU A 123 1.87 -20.55 -9.64
CA LEU A 123 1.61 -20.50 -11.08
C LEU A 123 0.84 -21.73 -11.54
N SER A 124 0.27 -21.66 -12.74
CA SER A 124 -0.48 -22.78 -13.33
C SER A 124 0.40 -24.03 -13.45
N ARG A 125 -0.25 -25.20 -13.36
CA ARG A 125 0.32 -26.54 -13.61
C ARG A 125 -0.14 -27.15 -14.94
N GLY A 126 -0.84 -26.38 -15.77
CA GLY A 126 -1.36 -26.79 -17.07
C GLY A 126 -0.66 -26.10 -18.25
N ASP A 127 -1.25 -26.22 -19.44
CA ASP A 127 -0.75 -25.63 -20.67
C ASP A 127 -0.55 -24.11 -20.56
N ALA A 128 0.41 -23.57 -21.32
CA ALA A 128 0.81 -22.16 -21.23
C ALA A 128 -0.35 -21.18 -21.44
N PHE A 129 -1.30 -21.46 -22.35
CA PHE A 129 -2.48 -20.62 -22.57
C PHE A 129 -3.38 -20.45 -21.32
N GLN A 130 -3.31 -21.38 -20.37
CA GLN A 130 -4.09 -21.36 -19.13
C GLN A 130 -3.47 -20.46 -18.07
N TRP A 131 -2.18 -20.09 -18.19
CA TRP A 131 -1.44 -19.37 -17.15
C TRP A 131 -2.05 -18.00 -16.82
N TRP A 132 -2.47 -17.26 -17.84
CA TRP A 132 -3.08 -15.94 -17.66
C TRP A 132 -4.40 -16.00 -16.89
N GLY A 133 -5.32 -16.88 -17.30
CA GLY A 133 -6.59 -17.08 -16.61
C GLY A 133 -6.42 -17.66 -15.20
N TYR A 134 -5.49 -18.60 -15.03
CA TYR A 134 -5.16 -19.16 -13.72
C TYR A 134 -4.61 -18.10 -12.75
N ASN A 135 -3.89 -17.07 -13.23
CA ASN A 135 -3.29 -16.05 -12.37
C ASN A 135 -4.30 -15.15 -11.63
N ALA A 136 -5.59 -15.18 -12.00
CA ALA A 136 -6.63 -14.41 -11.32
C ALA A 136 -6.55 -14.57 -9.78
N GLY A 137 -6.37 -13.43 -9.09
CA GLY A 137 -6.25 -13.35 -7.63
C GLY A 137 -4.95 -13.89 -7.01
N LYS A 138 -3.88 -14.12 -7.79
CA LYS A 138 -2.62 -14.72 -7.30
C LYS A 138 -1.47 -13.72 -7.30
N TYR A 139 -0.85 -13.47 -8.46
CA TYR A 139 0.16 -12.42 -8.63
C TYR A 139 -0.47 -11.21 -9.31
N ALA A 140 0.09 -10.02 -9.06
CA ALA A 140 -0.25 -8.85 -9.87
C ALA A 140 0.12 -9.09 -11.35
N SER A 141 -0.67 -8.56 -12.27
CA SER A 141 -0.45 -8.73 -13.71
C SER A 141 -0.86 -7.48 -14.50
N GLY A 142 -0.36 -7.32 -15.71
CA GLY A 142 -0.71 -6.20 -16.58
C GLY A 142 0.03 -6.20 -17.92
N GLN A 143 0.04 -5.07 -18.61
CA GLN A 143 0.59 -4.95 -19.98
C GLN A 143 1.98 -4.30 -20.06
N THR A 144 2.60 -3.94 -18.93
CA THR A 144 3.91 -3.28 -18.90
C THR A 144 5.00 -4.30 -18.56
N PRO A 145 6.04 -4.49 -19.38
CA PRO A 145 7.09 -5.45 -19.08
C PRO A 145 7.86 -5.06 -17.82
N ARG A 146 8.28 -6.06 -17.05
CA ARG A 146 9.16 -5.93 -15.88
C ARG A 146 10.16 -7.08 -15.88
N VAL A 147 11.39 -6.83 -15.47
CA VAL A 147 12.39 -7.88 -15.24
C VAL A 147 11.88 -8.86 -14.17
N GLY A 148 12.06 -10.16 -14.43
CA GLY A 148 11.54 -11.26 -13.61
C GLY A 148 10.05 -11.55 -13.77
N ALA A 149 9.33 -10.87 -14.67
CA ALA A 149 7.95 -11.20 -14.99
C ALA A 149 7.85 -12.41 -15.93
N ILE A 150 6.78 -13.21 -15.78
CA ILE A 150 6.40 -14.21 -16.78
C ILE A 150 5.58 -13.51 -17.87
N VAL A 151 6.05 -13.56 -19.12
CA VAL A 151 5.29 -13.10 -20.28
C VAL A 151 4.43 -14.25 -20.82
N CYS A 152 3.16 -13.97 -21.08
CA CYS A 152 2.15 -14.96 -21.46
C CYS A 152 1.61 -14.72 -22.88
N TRP A 153 1.57 -15.78 -23.68
CA TRP A 153 0.81 -15.87 -24.92
C TRP A 153 -0.22 -16.99 -24.81
N GLY A 154 -1.47 -16.66 -25.12
CA GLY A 154 -2.53 -17.64 -25.34
C GLY A 154 -2.35 -18.36 -26.67
N SER A 155 -3.29 -19.23 -27.02
CA SER A 155 -3.36 -19.75 -28.39
C SER A 155 -4.03 -18.73 -29.30
N PRO A 156 -3.40 -18.27 -30.39
CA PRO A 156 -4.14 -17.78 -31.55
C PRO A 156 -5.16 -18.86 -31.97
N GLU A 157 -6.39 -18.45 -32.27
CA GLU A 157 -7.47 -19.29 -32.81
C GLU A 157 -7.85 -20.56 -32.01
N GLY A 158 -7.33 -20.73 -30.78
CA GLY A 158 -7.64 -21.88 -29.91
C GLY A 158 -7.02 -23.22 -30.29
N LEU A 159 -6.19 -23.29 -31.34
CA LEU A 159 -5.65 -24.56 -31.90
C LEU A 159 -4.29 -25.02 -31.32
N GLY A 160 -3.69 -24.27 -30.40
CA GLY A 160 -2.36 -24.51 -29.84
C GLY A 160 -2.31 -24.43 -28.31
N LYS A 161 -1.11 -24.66 -27.74
CA LYS A 161 -0.91 -24.71 -26.28
C LYS A 161 -0.53 -23.36 -25.64
N GLY A 162 -0.46 -22.29 -26.43
CA GLY A 162 0.09 -21.01 -26.01
C GLY A 162 1.60 -21.08 -25.78
N HIS A 163 2.17 -20.04 -25.16
CA HIS A 163 3.59 -20.00 -24.79
C HIS A 163 3.83 -19.12 -23.57
N VAL A 164 4.83 -19.47 -22.76
CA VAL A 164 5.30 -18.64 -21.63
C VAL A 164 6.83 -18.54 -21.63
N ALA A 165 7.33 -17.37 -21.26
CA ALA A 165 8.76 -17.07 -21.14
C ALA A 165 9.00 -16.13 -19.95
N VAL A 166 10.26 -15.93 -19.56
CA VAL A 166 10.63 -15.00 -18.49
C VAL A 166 11.36 -13.79 -19.06
N VAL A 167 10.99 -12.59 -18.63
CA VAL A 167 11.69 -11.35 -18.97
C VAL A 167 12.97 -11.28 -18.15
N GLU A 168 14.13 -11.48 -18.78
CA GLU A 168 15.43 -11.46 -18.11
C GLU A 168 16.07 -10.06 -18.10
N GLU A 169 15.91 -9.30 -19.19
CA GLU A 169 16.48 -7.96 -19.33
C GLU A 169 15.55 -7.04 -20.13
N MET A 170 15.72 -5.73 -19.98
CA MET A 170 15.02 -4.72 -20.77
C MET A 170 15.99 -3.61 -21.16
N ASN A 171 16.10 -3.31 -22.46
CA ASN A 171 16.87 -2.20 -23.00
C ASN A 171 15.97 -1.35 -23.90
N GLY A 172 15.46 -0.24 -23.36
CA GLY A 172 14.50 0.64 -24.03
C GLY A 172 13.18 -0.07 -24.36
N ASP A 173 13.01 -0.39 -25.64
CA ASP A 173 11.85 -1.11 -26.18
C ASP A 173 12.12 -2.61 -26.40
N THR A 174 13.37 -3.05 -26.30
CA THR A 174 13.77 -4.45 -26.50
C THR A 174 13.81 -5.21 -25.18
N LEU A 175 13.16 -6.37 -25.14
CA LEU A 175 13.16 -7.31 -24.01
C LEU A 175 14.04 -8.50 -24.35
N THR A 176 14.97 -8.89 -23.48
CA THR A 176 15.62 -10.21 -23.53
C THR A 176 14.76 -11.19 -22.74
N LEU A 177 14.24 -12.21 -23.41
CA LEU A 177 13.47 -13.29 -22.80
C LEU A 177 14.33 -14.55 -22.66
N SER A 178 14.08 -15.35 -21.61
CA SER A 178 14.54 -16.75 -21.54
C SER A 178 13.36 -17.71 -21.68
N GLU A 179 13.55 -18.78 -22.44
CA GLU A 179 12.49 -19.74 -22.76
C GLU A 179 13.01 -21.13 -23.16
N SER A 180 12.11 -22.11 -23.11
CA SER A 180 12.27 -23.49 -23.58
C SER A 180 11.07 -23.85 -24.46
N SER A 181 11.11 -24.94 -25.24
CA SER A 181 9.98 -25.35 -26.07
C SER A 181 9.87 -26.87 -26.21
N TRP A 182 8.64 -27.39 -26.06
CA TRP A 182 8.34 -28.81 -26.22
C TRP A 182 8.61 -29.29 -27.64
N GLY A 183 9.40 -30.37 -27.78
CA GLY A 183 9.84 -30.88 -29.08
C GLY A 183 10.78 -29.95 -29.87
N GLY A 184 11.24 -28.85 -29.24
CA GLY A 184 12.09 -27.84 -29.87
C GLY A 184 13.47 -27.74 -29.21
N PHE A 185 13.67 -26.70 -28.41
CA PHE A 185 14.96 -26.34 -27.81
C PHE A 185 14.92 -26.43 -26.28
N LEU A 186 16.02 -26.90 -25.69
CA LEU A 186 16.17 -26.98 -24.23
C LEU A 186 16.12 -25.61 -23.57
N PHE A 187 16.84 -24.65 -24.14
CA PHE A 187 16.91 -23.28 -23.67
C PHE A 187 17.31 -22.38 -24.84
N ARG A 188 16.73 -21.18 -24.91
CA ARG A 188 17.30 -20.06 -25.65
C ARG A 188 17.02 -18.75 -24.92
N THR A 189 17.85 -17.74 -25.19
CA THR A 189 17.42 -16.35 -25.06
C THR A 189 16.81 -15.88 -26.40
N ARG A 190 15.85 -14.97 -26.34
CA ARG A 190 15.24 -14.33 -27.52
C ARG A 190 14.98 -12.86 -27.23
N GLN A 191 15.37 -11.99 -28.15
CA GLN A 191 14.98 -10.59 -28.10
C GLN A 191 13.62 -10.36 -28.79
N ILE A 192 12.78 -9.52 -28.20
CA ILE A 192 11.50 -9.06 -28.78
C ILE A 192 11.29 -7.59 -28.47
N ASN A 193 10.64 -6.84 -29.36
CA ASN A 193 10.23 -5.46 -29.07
C ASN A 193 8.90 -5.46 -28.30
N LYS A 194 8.83 -4.76 -27.17
CA LYS A 194 7.64 -4.70 -26.29
C LYS A 194 6.39 -4.11 -26.96
N ASN A 195 6.58 -3.31 -28.02
CA ASN A 195 5.50 -2.71 -28.82
C ASN A 195 5.04 -3.67 -29.94
N ASN A 196 5.71 -4.80 -30.16
CA ASN A 196 5.36 -5.82 -31.16
C ASN A 196 5.47 -7.23 -30.55
N MET A 197 4.55 -7.54 -29.64
CA MET A 197 4.52 -8.83 -28.92
C MET A 197 3.99 -10.01 -29.75
N GLY A 198 3.46 -9.76 -30.95
CA GLY A 198 2.88 -10.79 -31.82
C GLY A 198 1.50 -11.28 -31.41
N ALA A 199 0.92 -12.17 -32.23
CA ALA A 199 -0.41 -12.71 -32.03
C ALA A 199 -0.54 -13.53 -30.73
N GLY A 200 -1.71 -13.44 -30.09
CA GLY A 200 -2.01 -14.20 -28.87
C GLY A 200 -1.38 -13.67 -27.58
N PHE A 201 -0.64 -12.55 -27.61
CA PHE A 201 -0.09 -11.93 -26.39
C PHE A 201 -1.21 -11.57 -25.39
N GLN A 202 -1.07 -12.01 -24.15
CA GLN A 202 -2.06 -11.80 -23.08
C GLN A 202 -1.62 -10.74 -22.06
N GLY A 203 -0.32 -10.71 -21.73
CA GLY A 203 0.27 -9.78 -20.76
C GLY A 203 1.43 -10.37 -19.98
N TYR A 204 1.76 -9.74 -18.85
CA TYR A 204 2.83 -10.11 -17.93
C TYR A 204 2.29 -10.43 -16.53
N ILE A 205 2.75 -11.53 -15.94
CA ILE A 205 2.53 -11.90 -14.54
C ILE A 205 3.76 -11.46 -13.72
N TYR A 206 3.56 -10.60 -12.73
CA TYR A 206 4.64 -10.00 -11.94
C TYR A 206 4.90 -10.84 -10.68
N LEU A 207 5.97 -11.64 -10.69
CA LEU A 207 6.39 -12.44 -9.53
C LEU A 207 6.88 -11.57 -8.36
N GLY A 208 7.30 -10.33 -8.63
CA GLY A 208 7.77 -9.33 -7.67
C GLY A 208 8.23 -8.06 -8.40
N ASP A 209 8.92 -7.16 -7.70
CA ASP A 209 9.62 -6.03 -8.32
C ASP A 209 11.14 -6.23 -8.24
N PHE A 210 11.68 -6.83 -9.30
CA PHE A 210 13.09 -7.09 -9.52
C PHE A 210 13.63 -6.33 -10.74
N SER A 211 13.23 -5.07 -10.89
CA SER A 211 14.01 -4.13 -11.69
C SER A 211 15.51 -4.11 -11.22
N ASN A 212 16.47 -3.45 -11.88
CA ASN A 212 17.90 -3.45 -11.48
C ASN A 212 18.53 -2.05 -11.66
N LYS A 213 19.05 -1.37 -10.63
CA LYS A 213 18.94 -1.68 -9.20
C LYS A 213 19.71 -0.68 -8.32
N SER A 214 19.80 0.60 -8.72
CA SER A 214 20.72 1.62 -8.16
C SER A 214 20.45 3.04 -8.67
N ASN A 215 20.79 4.08 -7.91
CA ASN A 215 20.78 5.51 -8.31
C ASN A 215 19.40 6.06 -8.73
N THR A 216 18.37 5.73 -7.95
CA THR A 216 17.01 6.29 -8.07
C THR A 216 16.22 6.04 -6.79
N LEU A 217 15.13 6.77 -6.62
CA LEU A 217 14.18 6.65 -5.52
C LEU A 217 13.19 5.48 -5.69
N GLY A 218 13.06 4.67 -4.64
CA GLY A 218 12.11 3.56 -4.55
C GLY A 218 10.74 3.93 -4.02
N ASP A 219 10.03 2.93 -3.50
CA ASP A 219 8.66 3.10 -2.96
C ASP A 219 8.61 4.11 -1.82
N TRP A 220 7.47 4.81 -1.74
CA TRP A 220 7.09 5.60 -0.58
C TRP A 220 6.81 4.69 0.63
N VAL A 221 7.23 5.12 1.80
CA VAL A 221 6.89 4.52 3.10
C VAL A 221 6.23 5.60 3.94
N THR A 222 5.10 5.31 4.56
CA THR A 222 4.40 6.27 5.42
C THR A 222 4.11 5.66 6.77
N GLU A 223 4.29 6.45 7.82
CA GLU A 223 3.96 6.09 9.20
C GLU A 223 3.20 7.26 9.80
N LYS A 224 2.12 6.99 10.53
CA LYS A 224 1.32 8.00 11.19
C LYS A 224 1.62 7.98 12.68
N THR A 225 1.92 9.14 13.25
CA THR A 225 1.95 9.33 14.71
C THR A 225 0.62 9.91 15.16
N TRP A 226 0.46 10.20 16.46
CA TRP A 226 -0.72 10.91 16.95
C TRP A 226 -0.83 12.35 16.43
N SER A 227 0.28 12.99 16.03
CA SER A 227 0.33 14.40 15.64
C SER A 227 0.66 14.63 14.17
N GLU A 228 1.35 13.70 13.52
CA GLU A 228 2.11 13.92 12.28
C GLU A 228 2.07 12.71 11.33
N MET A 229 2.39 12.98 10.07
CA MET A 229 2.62 11.97 9.05
C MET A 229 4.12 11.92 8.74
N ASN A 230 4.81 10.87 9.18
CA ASN A 230 6.17 10.57 8.76
C ASN A 230 6.13 10.02 7.33
N ILE A 231 7.02 10.53 6.48
CA ILE A 231 7.13 10.17 5.08
C ILE A 231 8.59 9.80 4.81
N GLY A 232 8.80 8.52 4.56
CA GLY A 232 10.04 7.94 4.11
C GLY A 232 9.98 7.65 2.62
N ILE A 233 11.15 7.64 1.99
CA ILE A 233 11.32 7.05 0.67
C ILE A 233 12.51 6.11 0.70
N TRP A 234 12.43 5.00 -0.02
CA TRP A 234 13.61 4.18 -0.22
C TRP A 234 14.62 4.95 -1.07
N ASP A 235 15.74 5.34 -0.48
CA ASP A 235 16.88 5.90 -1.19
C ASP A 235 17.88 4.79 -1.50
N TYR A 236 18.30 4.72 -2.76
CA TYR A 236 19.27 3.76 -3.28
C TYR A 236 20.36 4.44 -4.11
N TYR A 237 20.56 5.74 -3.95
CA TYR A 237 21.69 6.43 -4.55
C TYR A 237 23.00 5.99 -3.89
N THR A 238 23.92 5.48 -4.71
CA THR A 238 25.28 5.13 -4.27
C THR A 238 26.27 6.26 -4.52
N ILE A 239 25.82 7.36 -5.15
CA ILE A 239 26.58 8.59 -5.36
C ILE A 239 26.14 9.67 -4.35
N PRO A 240 27.02 10.61 -3.98
CA PRO A 240 26.64 11.73 -3.13
C PRO A 240 25.56 12.59 -3.79
N HIS A 241 24.49 12.85 -3.05
CA HIS A 241 23.33 13.61 -3.50
C HIS A 241 22.68 14.31 -2.28
N THR A 242 21.66 15.13 -2.51
CA THR A 242 20.85 15.76 -1.46
C THR A 242 19.37 15.62 -1.80
N LEU A 243 18.54 15.35 -0.80
CA LEU A 243 17.09 15.29 -0.94
C LEU A 243 16.47 16.61 -0.47
N ARG A 244 15.65 17.23 -1.34
CA ARG A 244 14.83 18.40 -1.03
C ARG A 244 13.37 17.96 -0.90
N TRP A 245 12.87 17.97 0.33
CA TRP A 245 11.50 17.64 0.68
C TRP A 245 10.62 18.88 0.66
N GLN A 246 9.51 18.81 -0.05
CA GLN A 246 8.55 19.90 -0.20
C GLN A 246 7.12 19.37 -0.11
N TYR A 247 6.17 20.26 0.18
CA TYR A 247 4.75 20.00 -0.10
C TYR A 247 4.11 21.17 -0.83
N TYR A 248 3.07 20.87 -1.59
CA TYR A 248 2.15 21.82 -2.20
C TYR A 248 0.82 21.76 -1.46
N ASP A 249 0.33 22.92 -1.02
CA ASP A 249 -1.01 23.08 -0.44
C ASP A 249 -1.98 23.44 -1.57
N LEU A 250 -2.88 22.53 -1.93
CA LEU A 250 -3.76 22.71 -3.10
C LEU A 250 -4.83 23.79 -2.87
N ASP A 251 -5.25 24.01 -1.62
CA ASP A 251 -6.22 25.05 -1.28
C ASP A 251 -5.59 26.44 -1.39
N LYS A 252 -4.33 26.59 -0.95
CA LYS A 252 -3.58 27.86 -1.04
C LYS A 252 -2.88 28.09 -2.37
N LYS A 253 -2.65 27.02 -3.15
CA LYS A 253 -1.83 27.00 -4.37
C LYS A 253 -0.36 27.37 -4.16
N GLU A 254 0.21 26.99 -3.01
CA GLU A 254 1.55 27.40 -2.57
C GLU A 254 2.48 26.20 -2.28
N TRP A 255 3.75 26.33 -2.66
CA TRP A 255 4.82 25.39 -2.32
C TRP A 255 5.54 25.79 -1.03
N TYR A 256 5.84 24.79 -0.20
CA TYR A 256 6.56 24.93 1.06
C TYR A 256 7.71 23.92 1.10
N GLU A 257 8.92 24.35 1.47
CA GLU A 257 10.04 23.43 1.75
C GLU A 257 9.93 22.90 3.18
N ILE A 258 9.98 21.57 3.35
CA ILE A 258 9.94 20.90 4.66
C ILE A 258 11.36 20.79 5.20
N GLN A 259 12.28 20.29 4.36
CA GLN A 259 13.62 19.90 4.75
C GLN A 259 14.52 19.79 3.51
N ARG A 260 15.82 20.07 3.68
CA ARG A 260 16.84 19.76 2.69
C ARG A 260 18.05 19.12 3.37
N GLY A 261 18.54 18.00 2.84
CA GLY A 261 19.69 17.28 3.38
C GLY A 261 19.76 15.82 2.88
N VAL A 262 20.58 14.99 3.51
CA VAL A 262 20.76 13.57 3.13
C VAL A 262 19.71 12.62 3.74
N SER A 263 18.67 13.16 4.39
CA SER A 263 17.65 12.34 5.05
C SER A 263 16.62 11.84 4.05
N ASN A 264 16.49 10.51 3.92
CA ASN A 264 15.43 9.86 3.15
C ASN A 264 14.10 9.72 3.93
N TRP A 265 13.99 10.39 5.08
CA TRP A 265 12.78 10.56 5.87
C TRP A 265 12.55 12.03 6.20
N THR A 266 11.27 12.42 6.25
CA THR A 266 10.80 13.71 6.76
C THR A 266 9.44 13.55 7.48
N SER A 267 8.94 14.59 8.12
CA SER A 267 7.62 14.61 8.77
C SER A 267 6.77 15.75 8.23
N LEU A 268 5.56 15.44 7.76
CA LEU A 268 4.59 16.44 7.30
C LEU A 268 3.72 16.90 8.48
N VAL A 269 3.82 18.20 8.79
CA VAL A 269 3.31 18.83 10.01
C VAL A 269 2.20 19.85 9.66
N VAL A 270 1.13 19.38 9.01
CA VAL A 270 0.06 20.22 8.43
C VAL A 270 -1.31 19.93 9.07
N SER A 271 -2.28 20.83 8.89
CA SER A 271 -3.69 20.50 9.20
C SER A 271 -4.20 19.49 8.17
N LYS A 272 -5.18 18.65 8.52
CA LYS A 272 -5.81 17.75 7.55
C LYS A 272 -6.48 18.55 6.42
N GLY A 273 -6.10 18.24 5.18
CA GLY A 273 -6.42 19.01 3.96
C GLY A 273 -6.14 18.18 2.71
N THR A 274 -5.66 18.81 1.64
CA THR A 274 -5.24 18.11 0.41
C THR A 274 -3.86 18.62 -0.02
N TYR A 275 -2.90 17.70 -0.12
CA TYR A 275 -1.49 18.03 -0.36
C TYR A 275 -0.86 17.12 -1.41
N TRP A 276 0.11 17.67 -2.13
CA TRP A 276 1.14 16.87 -2.78
C TRP A 276 2.43 16.97 -1.97
N VAL A 277 3.07 15.84 -1.65
CA VAL A 277 4.42 15.81 -1.10
C VAL A 277 5.37 15.41 -2.22
N LYS A 278 6.47 16.16 -2.35
CA LYS A 278 7.48 15.97 -3.39
C LYS A 278 8.86 15.87 -2.75
N VAL A 279 9.69 14.98 -3.28
CA VAL A 279 11.12 14.93 -2.98
C VAL A 279 11.89 15.07 -4.28
N ASP A 280 12.77 16.07 -4.35
CA ASP A 280 13.71 16.25 -5.45
C ASP A 280 15.08 15.72 -5.02
N VAL A 281 15.73 14.95 -5.89
CA VAL A 281 17.11 14.52 -5.73
C VAL A 281 18.01 15.52 -6.44
N LEU A 282 19.00 16.06 -5.72
CA LEU A 282 19.94 17.06 -6.19
C LEU A 282 21.36 16.46 -6.27
N ASP A 283 22.08 16.74 -7.35
CA ASP A 283 23.50 16.42 -7.47
C ASP A 283 24.37 17.36 -6.60
N GLN A 284 25.70 17.17 -6.63
CA GLN A 284 26.66 18.00 -5.90
C GLN A 284 26.67 19.48 -6.34
N ASN A 285 26.08 19.82 -7.49
CA ASN A 285 25.97 21.17 -8.02
C ASN A 285 24.59 21.80 -7.77
N ASN A 286 23.69 21.10 -7.05
CA ASN A 286 22.27 21.43 -6.86
C ASN A 286 21.38 21.30 -8.13
N ASN A 287 21.83 20.59 -9.16
CA ASN A 287 20.97 20.24 -10.29
C ASN A 287 19.99 19.13 -9.87
N MET A 288 18.71 19.27 -10.22
CA MET A 288 17.71 18.23 -9.99
C MET A 288 17.91 17.08 -10.97
N ILE A 289 18.17 15.87 -10.46
CA ILE A 289 18.44 14.66 -11.25
C ILE A 289 17.31 13.62 -11.19
N GLU A 290 16.43 13.70 -10.18
CA GLU A 290 15.18 12.95 -10.10
C GLU A 290 14.18 13.77 -9.27
N THR A 291 12.88 13.56 -9.49
CA THR A 291 11.82 14.02 -8.58
C THR A 291 10.76 12.94 -8.43
N LYS A 292 10.14 12.86 -7.25
CA LYS A 292 8.98 11.98 -7.01
C LYS A 292 7.93 12.70 -6.19
N THR A 293 6.67 12.48 -6.54
CA THR A 293 5.49 13.07 -5.88
C THR A 293 4.55 11.98 -5.34
N MET A 294 3.81 12.29 -4.27
CA MET A 294 2.66 11.53 -3.78
C MET A 294 1.55 12.47 -3.31
N GLY A 295 0.29 12.03 -3.42
CA GLY A 295 -0.84 12.70 -2.77
C GLY A 295 -0.95 12.31 -1.29
N THR A 296 -1.42 13.23 -0.46
CA THR A 296 -1.80 12.94 0.94
C THR A 296 -2.81 13.94 1.47
N ASP A 297 -3.60 13.53 2.46
CA ASP A 297 -4.49 14.40 3.24
C ASP A 297 -3.81 14.96 4.51
N GLY A 298 -2.56 14.55 4.78
CA GLY A 298 -1.85 14.86 6.02
C GLY A 298 -2.38 14.09 7.24
N ALA A 299 -3.10 12.98 7.05
CA ALA A 299 -3.73 12.25 8.15
C ALA A 299 -2.74 11.70 9.19
N THR A 300 -3.18 11.77 10.44
CA THR A 300 -2.51 11.25 11.63
C THR A 300 -3.26 10.02 12.17
N ASN A 301 -2.81 9.45 13.29
CA ASN A 301 -3.57 8.46 14.06
C ASN A 301 -4.66 9.08 14.95
N SER A 302 -4.66 10.39 15.18
CA SER A 302 -5.76 11.07 15.88
C SER A 302 -6.92 11.25 14.89
N ILE A 303 -7.98 10.46 15.06
CA ILE A 303 -9.17 10.46 14.19
C ILE A 303 -10.45 10.60 15.01
N ILE A 304 -11.54 11.02 14.37
CA ILE A 304 -12.89 10.89 14.90
C ILE A 304 -13.32 9.42 14.68
N ASN A 305 -13.47 8.66 15.76
CA ASN A 305 -13.84 7.23 15.69
C ASN A 305 -15.31 6.97 16.05
N ALA A 306 -16.03 7.97 16.55
CA ALA A 306 -17.49 7.92 16.70
C ALA A 306 -18.10 9.32 16.55
N ALA A 307 -19.33 9.39 16.04
CA ALA A 307 -20.12 10.60 15.96
C ALA A 307 -21.60 10.30 16.25
N ASN A 308 -22.34 11.32 16.69
CA ASN A 308 -23.75 11.25 17.02
C ASN A 308 -24.47 12.48 16.45
N VAL A 309 -25.56 12.24 15.72
CA VAL A 309 -26.50 13.25 15.20
C VAL A 309 -27.91 12.69 15.39
N THR A 310 -28.42 12.74 16.63
CA THR A 310 -29.69 12.11 17.00
C THR A 310 -30.72 13.15 17.40
N ARG A 311 -31.93 13.05 16.87
CA ARG A 311 -33.07 13.89 17.26
C ARG A 311 -33.63 13.41 18.61
N GLU A 312 -33.59 14.27 19.62
CA GLU A 312 -34.18 14.05 20.94
C GLU A 312 -35.70 14.29 20.91
N ALA A 313 -36.41 13.80 21.94
CA ALA A 313 -37.88 13.86 22.02
C ALA A 313 -38.44 15.30 22.09
N ASN A 314 -37.65 16.26 22.55
CA ASN A 314 -37.98 17.69 22.58
C ASN A 314 -37.86 18.37 21.20
N GLY A 315 -37.36 17.68 20.18
CA GLY A 315 -37.15 18.19 18.83
C GLY A 315 -35.74 18.71 18.54
N GLU A 316 -34.89 18.86 19.55
CA GLU A 316 -33.48 19.22 19.37
C GLU A 316 -32.69 18.05 18.78
N TYR A 317 -31.55 18.35 18.16
CA TYR A 317 -30.54 17.36 17.81
C TYR A 317 -29.42 17.39 18.85
N LEU A 318 -29.14 16.23 19.46
CA LEU A 318 -27.90 15.98 20.17
C LEU A 318 -26.80 15.72 19.14
N LEU A 319 -25.82 16.60 19.13
CA LEU A 319 -24.65 16.56 18.26
C LEU A 319 -23.43 16.21 19.12
N GLY A 320 -22.60 15.27 18.67
CA GLY A 320 -21.31 15.03 19.33
C GLY A 320 -20.37 14.14 18.55
N ALA A 321 -19.10 14.15 18.95
CA ALA A 321 -18.05 13.33 18.38
C ALA A 321 -17.12 12.79 19.48
N ALA A 322 -16.44 11.68 19.20
CA ALA A 322 -15.35 11.19 20.01
C ALA A 322 -14.14 10.91 19.13
N SER A 323 -12.95 11.15 19.68
CA SER A 323 -11.69 10.74 19.09
C SER A 323 -11.14 9.51 19.79
N ASN A 324 -10.36 8.71 19.06
CA ASN A 324 -9.50 7.69 19.65
C ASN A 324 -8.34 8.29 20.47
N ASN A 325 -8.09 9.60 20.37
CA ASN A 325 -7.15 10.35 21.20
C ASN A 325 -7.89 11.18 22.26
N PRO A 326 -7.70 10.92 23.57
CA PRO A 326 -8.42 11.64 24.62
C PRO A 326 -7.95 13.10 24.84
N TYR A 327 -6.85 13.52 24.23
CA TYR A 327 -6.25 14.85 24.41
C TYR A 327 -6.69 15.89 23.38
N MET A 328 -7.74 15.60 22.60
CA MET A 328 -8.21 16.47 21.51
C MET A 328 -9.21 17.52 21.98
N SER A 329 -9.11 18.71 21.38
CA SER A 329 -10.14 19.74 21.42
C SER A 329 -11.18 19.47 20.32
N TYR A 330 -12.45 19.73 20.61
CA TYR A 330 -13.57 19.44 19.71
C TYR A 330 -14.24 20.72 19.20
N VAL A 331 -14.57 20.74 17.92
CA VAL A 331 -15.35 21.80 17.29
C VAL A 331 -16.47 21.18 16.46
N ALA A 332 -17.71 21.65 16.61
CA ALA A 332 -18.83 21.30 15.76
C ALA A 332 -19.35 22.56 15.04
N LYS A 333 -19.24 22.60 13.71
CA LYS A 333 -19.72 23.70 12.85
C LYS A 333 -21.04 23.29 12.20
N LEU A 334 -22.00 24.21 12.08
CA LEU A 334 -23.27 23.97 11.38
C LEU A 334 -23.39 24.82 10.11
N TYR A 335 -23.72 24.13 9.01
CA TYR A 335 -24.02 24.70 7.70
C TYR A 335 -25.52 24.56 7.40
N ASN A 336 -26.12 25.63 6.87
CA ASN A 336 -27.51 25.65 6.44
C ASN A 336 -27.58 25.66 4.90
N TYR A 337 -28.17 24.62 4.31
CA TYR A 337 -28.27 24.49 2.86
C TYR A 337 -29.20 25.53 2.20
N GLN A 338 -30.14 26.13 2.94
CA GLN A 338 -31.03 27.17 2.40
C GLN A 338 -30.34 28.53 2.30
N THR A 339 -29.44 28.86 3.23
CA THR A 339 -28.69 30.14 3.20
C THR A 339 -27.33 30.01 2.53
N GLY A 340 -26.85 28.79 2.30
CA GLY A 340 -25.54 28.51 1.73
C GLY A 340 -24.37 28.81 2.68
N GLN A 341 -24.63 28.96 3.99
CA GLN A 341 -23.68 29.51 4.96
C GLN A 341 -23.46 28.64 6.20
N TRP A 342 -22.24 28.67 6.71
CA TRP A 342 -21.91 28.31 8.10
C TRP A 342 -22.44 29.40 9.03
N PHE A 343 -23.20 29.04 10.07
CA PHE A 343 -23.94 30.02 10.88
C PHE A 343 -23.78 29.85 12.41
N THR A 344 -23.22 28.73 12.88
CA THR A 344 -22.85 28.58 14.29
C THR A 344 -21.71 27.56 14.46
N GLN A 345 -20.99 27.69 15.58
CA GLN A 345 -19.88 26.84 15.98
C GLN A 345 -19.96 26.55 17.48
N PHE A 346 -19.83 25.30 17.87
CA PHE A 346 -19.73 24.85 19.27
C PHE A 346 -18.30 24.36 19.53
N ASN A 347 -17.66 24.85 20.60
CA ASN A 347 -16.30 24.46 21.01
C ASN A 347 -16.37 23.42 22.14
N SER A 348 -17.07 22.32 21.89
CA SER A 348 -17.37 21.28 22.88
C SER A 348 -17.51 19.91 22.20
N GLN A 349 -17.27 18.84 22.97
CA GLN A 349 -17.46 17.47 22.49
C GLN A 349 -18.93 17.15 22.18
N TRP A 350 -19.85 17.80 22.92
CA TRP A 350 -21.30 17.65 22.80
C TRP A 350 -21.96 19.02 22.68
N ALA A 351 -22.99 19.10 21.85
CA ALA A 351 -23.81 20.29 21.65
C ALA A 351 -25.28 19.90 21.41
N ARG A 352 -26.20 20.83 21.65
CA ARG A 352 -27.60 20.72 21.23
C ARG A 352 -27.93 21.80 20.23
N PHE A 353 -28.76 21.47 19.25
CA PHE A 353 -29.23 22.40 18.24
C PHE A 353 -30.71 22.16 17.94
N MET A 354 -31.52 23.20 18.03
CA MET A 354 -32.92 23.18 17.59
C MET A 354 -32.99 23.61 16.12
N PRO A 355 -33.21 22.68 15.16
CA PRO A 355 -33.31 23.02 13.75
C PRO A 355 -34.66 23.67 13.42
N LYS A 356 -34.71 24.41 12.31
CA LYS A 356 -36.00 24.85 11.73
C LYS A 356 -36.62 23.69 10.93
N GLN A 357 -37.91 23.47 11.13
CA GLN A 357 -38.66 22.40 10.45
C GLN A 357 -38.51 22.47 8.93
N GLY A 358 -38.20 21.34 8.29
CA GLY A 358 -38.05 21.21 6.84
C GLY A 358 -36.76 21.81 6.27
N VAL A 359 -35.87 22.36 7.10
CA VAL A 359 -34.58 22.90 6.67
C VAL A 359 -33.51 21.80 6.70
N LYS A 360 -32.75 21.65 5.61
CA LYS A 360 -31.60 20.74 5.58
C LYS A 360 -30.36 21.43 6.14
N TYR A 361 -29.65 20.72 7.00
CA TYR A 361 -28.40 21.15 7.63
C TYR A 361 -27.27 20.13 7.39
N ARG A 362 -26.04 20.57 7.58
CA ARG A 362 -24.87 19.71 7.80
C ARG A 362 -24.16 20.12 9.08
N VAL A 363 -23.81 19.15 9.91
CA VAL A 363 -22.80 19.33 10.97
C VAL A 363 -21.46 18.83 10.46
N GLN A 364 -20.40 19.60 10.72
CA GLN A 364 -19.01 19.16 10.56
C GLN A 364 -18.37 19.13 11.93
N PHE A 365 -18.05 17.93 12.40
CA PHE A 365 -17.22 17.72 13.57
C PHE A 365 -15.76 17.80 13.15
N GLU A 366 -14.93 18.46 13.96
CA GLU A 366 -13.51 18.62 13.77
C GLU A 366 -12.80 18.36 15.10
N ILE A 367 -11.64 17.70 15.04
CA ILE A 367 -10.76 17.54 16.19
C ILE A 367 -9.44 18.29 15.97
N TYR A 368 -8.97 18.90 17.04
CA TYR A 368 -7.80 19.76 17.05
C TYR A 368 -6.79 19.29 18.10
N GLY A 369 -5.52 19.28 17.70
CA GLY A 369 -4.37 18.99 18.54
C GLY A 369 -3.13 19.70 17.98
N TRP A 370 -2.16 20.05 18.83
CA TRP A 370 -0.94 20.79 18.41
C TRP A 370 -1.24 22.05 17.54
N ASN A 371 -2.30 22.78 17.89
CA ASN A 371 -2.79 23.99 17.20
C ASN A 371 -3.19 23.80 15.71
N ARG A 372 -3.47 22.56 15.27
CA ARG A 372 -3.95 22.24 13.92
C ARG A 372 -5.17 21.32 13.95
N ARG A 373 -5.95 21.30 12.87
CA ARG A 373 -7.06 20.34 12.67
C ARG A 373 -6.46 18.99 12.26
N LEU A 374 -6.74 17.92 13.00
CA LEU A 374 -6.17 16.59 12.72
C LEU A 374 -7.14 15.66 11.98
N ASP A 375 -8.43 15.80 12.23
CA ASP A 375 -9.47 15.08 11.50
C ASP A 375 -10.79 15.87 11.48
N PHE A 376 -11.66 15.55 10.52
CA PHE A 376 -13.01 16.09 10.43
C PHE A 376 -13.97 15.13 9.75
N GLN A 377 -15.25 15.18 10.14
CA GLN A 377 -16.32 14.38 9.56
C GLN A 377 -17.62 15.19 9.43
N GLY A 378 -18.31 15.03 8.30
CA GLY A 378 -19.55 15.74 7.98
C GLY A 378 -20.78 14.83 7.94
N TYR A 379 -21.88 15.29 8.53
CA TYR A 379 -23.15 14.56 8.60
C TYR A 379 -24.31 15.48 8.24
N ASP A 380 -25.20 15.03 7.36
CA ASP A 380 -26.40 15.77 6.93
C ASP A 380 -27.62 15.38 7.77
N PHE A 381 -28.48 16.35 8.09
CA PHE A 381 -29.75 16.10 8.79
C PHE A 381 -30.84 17.13 8.38
N VAL A 382 -32.09 16.88 8.77
CA VAL A 382 -33.26 17.73 8.45
C VAL A 382 -34.03 18.05 9.73
N GLY A 383 -34.50 19.29 9.86
CA GLY A 383 -35.28 19.77 11.01
C GLY A 383 -36.74 19.34 11.06
#